data_AF-A0A7V9MME7-F1
#
_entry.id   AF-A0A7V9MME7-F1
#
_cell.length_a   1.000
_cell.length_b   1.000
_cell.length_c   1.000
_cell.angle_alpha   90.00
_cell.angle_beta   90.00
_cell.angle_gamma   90.00
#
_symmetry.space_group_name_H-M   'P 1'
#
loop_
_entity.id
_entity.type
_entity.pdbx_description
1 polymer ?
#
loop_
_entity_poly.entity_id
_entity_poly.type
_entity_poly.pdbx_seq_one_letter_code
_entity_poly.pdbx_strand_id
1 'polypeptide(L)'
;EQAKAKAAAEAAAKAKAEADAKALAEEAARKKAEEEARSKQSTEEQAKAKAAAEAAAKAKAEADAKALAEEAARKKAEEDALLRKTAEELAKAKAAAEAASKAKLESEAKAAADAAAKKKLEDELKAKAVADAAAKAKADAEAKAIADAAARKKAEDDARAKAAAEAIAKAKTEADAKAAQEEAKRKVLEEKEKKYKDVIQKADQLFNSKEYNAAKALYNEAITLKSLEKYPKDKIIEIEKLIAASKLANVKDSQLEKPISDLASKYPQGVTEESYSEGGKKVIRRIVVRDSDANEYTKVIYSWAVYYFKNGNQAITEQVWNIETK
;
A
#
# COMPACT_ATOMS: atom_id res chain seq x y z
N GLU A 1 -81.64 4.14 37.24
CA GLU A 1 -80.24 4.01 37.73
C GLU A 1 -79.31 3.31 36.72
N GLN A 2 -79.65 2.11 36.23
CA GLN A 2 -78.81 1.32 35.29
C GLN A 2 -78.40 2.03 33.99
N ALA A 3 -79.31 2.77 33.34
CA ALA A 3 -78.98 3.48 32.09
C ALA A 3 -77.92 4.58 32.29
N LYS A 4 -77.94 5.24 33.46
CA LYS A 4 -76.97 6.29 33.84
C LYS A 4 -75.60 5.68 34.15
N ALA A 5 -75.57 4.53 34.83
CA ALA A 5 -74.34 3.78 35.10
C ALA A 5 -73.69 3.25 33.83
N LYS A 6 -74.48 2.74 32.87
CA LYS A 6 -73.98 2.26 31.57
C LYS A 6 -73.38 3.40 30.73
N ALA A 7 -74.08 4.54 30.65
CA ALA A 7 -73.57 5.72 29.93
C ALA A 7 -72.27 6.27 30.55
N ALA A 8 -72.16 6.27 31.89
CA ALA A 8 -70.94 6.68 32.58
C ALA A 8 -69.77 5.71 32.33
N ALA A 9 -70.02 4.39 32.32
CA ALA A 9 -69.02 3.39 32.02
C ALA A 9 -68.53 3.47 30.56
N GLU A 10 -69.43 3.72 29.62
CA GLU A 10 -69.10 3.87 28.20
C GLU A 10 -68.31 5.16 27.92
N ALA A 11 -68.68 6.27 28.58
CA ALA A 11 -67.91 7.52 28.53
C ALA A 11 -66.51 7.35 29.13
N ALA A 12 -66.38 6.64 30.25
CA ALA A 12 -65.09 6.35 30.87
C ALA A 12 -64.22 5.44 30.00
N ALA A 13 -64.81 4.42 29.36
CA ALA A 13 -64.10 3.54 28.44
C ALA A 13 -63.61 4.28 27.20
N LYS A 14 -64.44 5.17 26.63
CA LYS A 14 -64.06 6.00 25.49
C LYS A 14 -62.95 6.99 25.84
N ALA A 15 -63.04 7.67 26.99
CA ALA A 15 -62.01 8.58 27.46
C ALA A 15 -60.68 7.85 27.71
N LYS A 16 -60.73 6.63 28.26
CA LYS A 16 -59.53 5.80 28.45
C LYS A 16 -58.91 5.38 27.12
N ALA A 17 -59.74 4.91 26.16
CA ALA A 17 -59.26 4.53 24.83
C ALA A 17 -58.62 5.71 24.07
N GLU A 18 -59.18 6.92 24.23
CA GLU A 18 -58.64 8.14 23.61
C GLU A 18 -57.33 8.58 24.27
N ALA A 19 -57.21 8.45 25.60
CA ALA A 19 -55.97 8.70 26.32
C ALA A 19 -54.86 7.69 25.94
N ASP A 20 -55.19 6.40 25.86
CA ASP A 20 -54.26 5.35 25.47
C ASP A 20 -53.80 5.52 24.00
N ALA A 21 -54.71 5.88 23.09
CA ALA A 21 -54.38 6.17 21.70
C ALA A 21 -53.45 7.38 21.56
N LYS A 22 -53.69 8.44 22.35
CA LYS A 22 -52.84 9.64 22.36
C LYS A 22 -51.45 9.34 22.92
N ALA A 23 -51.35 8.56 23.98
CA ALA A 23 -50.07 8.14 24.56
C ALA A 23 -49.23 7.31 23.59
N LEU A 24 -49.86 6.37 22.87
CA LEU A 24 -49.18 5.56 21.84
C LEU A 24 -48.71 6.41 20.66
N ALA A 25 -49.50 7.40 20.23
CA ALA A 25 -49.11 8.31 19.16
C ALA A 25 -47.91 9.19 19.57
N GLU A 26 -47.88 9.67 20.82
CA GLU A 26 -46.79 10.48 21.34
C GLU A 26 -45.49 9.66 21.53
N GLU A 27 -45.60 8.42 21.99
CA GLU A 27 -44.46 7.50 22.09
C GLU A 27 -43.88 7.16 20.71
N ALA A 28 -44.74 6.91 19.71
CA ALA A 28 -44.31 6.64 18.35
C ALA A 28 -43.60 7.85 17.72
N ALA A 29 -44.11 9.07 17.95
CA ALA A 29 -43.48 10.31 17.50
C ALA A 29 -42.11 10.52 18.16
N ARG A 30 -42.00 10.24 19.46
CA ARG A 30 -40.74 10.36 20.22
C ARG A 30 -39.69 9.35 19.72
N LYS A 31 -40.06 8.10 19.50
CA LYS A 31 -39.15 7.06 18.97
C LYS A 31 -38.63 7.41 17.58
N LYS A 32 -39.49 7.93 16.71
CA LYS A 32 -39.09 8.38 15.37
C LYS A 32 -38.12 9.56 15.41
N ALA A 33 -38.35 10.53 16.31
CA ALA A 33 -37.46 11.66 16.50
C ALA A 33 -36.08 11.23 17.06
N GLU A 34 -36.06 10.27 17.98
CA GLU A 34 -34.82 9.72 18.56
C GLU A 34 -34.01 8.93 17.52
N GLU A 35 -34.67 8.14 16.67
CA GLU A 35 -34.02 7.42 15.57
C GLU A 35 -33.42 8.37 14.53
N GLU A 36 -34.14 9.44 14.18
CA GLU A 36 -33.64 10.45 13.24
C GLU A 36 -32.45 11.24 13.82
N ALA A 37 -32.49 11.57 15.12
CA ALA A 37 -31.36 12.19 15.82
C ALA A 37 -30.13 11.26 15.87
N ARG A 38 -30.34 9.97 16.17
CA ARG A 38 -29.27 8.96 16.21
C ARG A 38 -28.65 8.73 14.82
N SER A 39 -29.47 8.76 13.77
CA SER A 39 -29.01 8.68 12.38
C SER A 39 -28.14 9.88 12.01
N LYS A 40 -28.58 11.11 12.32
CA LYS A 40 -27.80 12.33 12.10
C LYS A 40 -26.48 12.33 12.85
N GLN A 41 -26.50 11.92 14.13
CA GLN A 41 -25.28 11.83 14.93
C GLN A 41 -24.28 10.81 14.35
N SER A 42 -24.76 9.64 13.91
CA SER A 42 -23.92 8.62 13.26
C SER A 42 -23.27 9.15 11.96
N THR A 43 -24.01 9.91 11.15
CA THR A 43 -23.45 10.51 9.92
C THR A 43 -22.40 11.58 10.21
N GLU A 44 -22.59 12.40 11.25
CA GLU A 44 -21.62 13.42 11.64
C GLU A 44 -20.34 12.81 12.22
N GLU A 45 -20.47 11.73 13.00
CA GLU A 45 -19.34 10.99 13.56
C GLU A 45 -18.51 10.30 12.46
N GLN A 46 -19.17 9.71 11.46
CA GLN A 46 -18.47 9.14 10.29
C GLN A 46 -17.74 10.22 9.47
N ALA A 47 -18.32 11.41 9.30
CA ALA A 47 -17.67 12.52 8.61
C ALA A 47 -16.42 13.01 9.37
N LYS A 48 -16.49 13.13 10.70
CA LYS A 48 -15.34 13.49 11.55
C LYS A 48 -14.25 12.41 11.53
N ALA A 49 -14.61 11.14 11.60
CA ALA A 49 -13.66 10.03 11.53
C ALA A 49 -12.92 10.00 10.19
N LYS A 50 -13.63 10.24 9.07
CA LYS A 50 -13.02 10.32 7.74
C LYS A 50 -12.04 11.49 7.62
N ALA A 51 -12.42 12.68 8.11
CA ALA A 51 -11.55 13.85 8.10
C ALA A 51 -10.29 13.65 8.96
N ALA A 52 -10.42 13.03 10.14
CA ALA A 52 -9.30 12.70 11.00
C ALA A 52 -8.34 11.68 10.36
N ALA A 53 -8.88 10.65 9.70
CA ALA A 53 -8.08 9.66 8.98
C ALA A 53 -7.31 10.28 7.80
N GLU A 54 -7.93 11.20 7.08
CA GLU A 54 -7.30 11.90 5.95
C GLU A 54 -6.18 12.85 6.41
N ALA A 55 -6.39 13.56 7.52
CA ALA A 55 -5.36 14.39 8.15
C ALA A 55 -4.17 13.55 8.66
N ALA A 56 -4.43 12.42 9.32
CA ALA A 56 -3.39 11.51 9.80
C ALA A 56 -2.58 10.90 8.65
N ALA A 57 -3.24 10.52 7.55
CA ALA A 57 -2.57 10.00 6.36
C ALA A 57 -1.65 11.05 5.71
N LYS A 58 -2.10 12.30 5.63
CA LYS A 58 -1.29 13.41 5.08
C LYS A 58 -0.08 13.70 5.95
N ALA A 59 -0.25 13.76 7.27
CA ALA A 59 0.87 13.97 8.21
C ALA A 59 1.91 12.84 8.13
N LYS A 60 1.46 11.58 8.00
CA LYS A 60 2.36 10.45 7.84
C LYS A 60 3.14 10.51 6.52
N ALA A 61 2.47 10.82 5.41
CA ALA A 61 3.13 10.97 4.11
C ALA A 61 4.18 12.09 4.11
N GLU A 62 3.91 13.20 4.78
CA GLU A 62 4.87 14.31 4.91
C GLU A 62 6.07 13.92 5.78
N ALA A 63 5.85 13.20 6.88
CA ALA A 63 6.93 12.69 7.73
C ALA A 63 7.81 11.67 6.99
N ASP A 64 7.22 10.73 6.25
CA ASP A 64 7.93 9.72 5.46
C ASP A 64 8.74 10.38 4.33
N ALA A 65 8.17 11.38 3.64
CA ALA A 65 8.88 12.14 2.61
C ALA A 65 10.08 12.92 3.18
N LYS A 66 9.92 13.52 4.36
CA LYS A 66 10.99 14.25 5.03
C LYS A 66 12.11 13.31 5.49
N ALA A 67 11.77 12.14 6.05
CA ALA A 67 12.75 11.14 6.46
C ALA A 67 13.57 10.61 5.26
N LEU A 68 12.92 10.32 4.13
CA LEU A 68 13.61 9.90 2.91
C LEU A 68 14.53 10.99 2.34
N ALA A 69 14.11 12.25 2.38
CA ALA A 69 14.93 13.38 1.95
C ALA A 69 16.17 13.57 2.86
N GLU A 70 16.01 13.42 4.18
CA GLU A 70 17.10 13.52 5.14
C GLU A 70 18.09 12.36 5.02
N GLU A 71 17.61 11.13 4.81
CA GLU A 71 18.47 9.96 4.56
C GLU A 71 19.24 10.08 3.25
N ALA A 72 18.61 10.58 2.19
CA ALA A 72 19.27 10.84 0.91
C ALA A 72 20.35 11.93 1.03
N ALA A 73 20.08 13.00 1.78
CA ALA A 73 21.05 14.05 2.05
C ALA A 73 22.25 13.52 2.86
N ARG A 74 22.00 12.68 3.86
CA ARG A 74 23.05 12.05 4.67
C ARG A 74 23.93 11.11 3.84
N LYS A 75 23.36 10.25 2.99
CA LYS A 75 24.12 9.35 2.12
C LYS A 75 25.00 10.12 1.13
N LYS A 76 24.47 11.21 0.55
CA LYS A 76 25.23 12.08 -0.36
C LYS A 76 26.39 12.79 0.37
N ALA A 77 26.16 13.25 1.60
CA ALA A 77 27.22 13.86 2.41
C ALA A 77 28.32 12.87 2.81
N GLU A 78 27.94 11.62 3.11
CA GLU A 78 28.89 10.55 3.44
C GLU A 78 29.73 10.14 2.22
N GLU A 79 29.12 10.10 1.03
CA GLU A 79 29.80 9.85 -0.25
C GLU A 79 30.79 10.97 -0.61
N ASP A 80 30.38 12.24 -0.46
CA ASP A 80 31.24 13.41 -0.71
C ASP A 80 32.44 13.45 0.26
N ALA A 81 32.22 13.13 1.54
CA ALA A 81 33.29 13.02 2.53
C ALA A 81 34.30 11.91 2.17
N LEU A 82 33.83 10.80 1.61
CA LEU A 82 34.68 9.69 1.19
C LEU A 82 35.48 10.04 -0.09
N LEU A 83 34.87 10.76 -1.03
CA LEU A 83 35.55 11.33 -2.20
C LEU A 83 36.62 12.36 -1.81
N ARG A 84 36.33 13.21 -0.83
CA ARG A 84 37.31 14.18 -0.33
C ARG A 84 38.49 13.52 0.37
N LYS A 85 38.23 12.49 1.20
CA LYS A 85 39.29 11.73 1.88
C LYS A 85 40.19 10.99 0.89
N THR A 86 39.60 10.39 -0.14
CA THR A 86 40.36 9.70 -1.21
C THR A 86 41.16 10.69 -2.08
N ALA A 87 40.62 11.87 -2.39
CA ALA A 87 41.35 12.92 -3.09
C ALA A 87 42.54 13.47 -2.27
N GLU A 88 42.38 13.62 -0.95
CA GLU A 88 43.44 14.08 -0.05
C GLU A 88 44.59 13.06 0.07
N GLU A 89 44.26 11.77 0.19
CA GLU A 89 45.23 10.67 0.19
C GLU A 89 46.00 10.60 -1.13
N LEU A 90 45.32 10.79 -2.27
CA LEU A 90 45.93 10.80 -3.60
C LEU A 90 46.86 12.01 -3.79
N ALA A 91 46.48 13.18 -3.27
CA ALA A 91 47.32 14.37 -3.29
C ALA A 91 48.60 14.19 -2.44
N LYS A 92 48.48 13.58 -1.24
CA LYS A 92 49.64 13.25 -0.39
C LYS A 92 50.56 12.23 -1.07
N ALA A 93 50.00 11.21 -1.72
CA ALA A 93 50.76 10.22 -2.46
C ALA A 93 51.53 10.83 -3.64
N LYS A 94 50.90 11.75 -4.39
CA LYS A 94 51.56 12.49 -5.47
C LYS A 94 52.67 13.41 -4.96
N ALA A 95 52.43 14.16 -3.88
CA ALA A 95 53.45 15.03 -3.29
C ALA A 95 54.66 14.23 -2.76
N ALA A 96 54.43 13.06 -2.17
CA ALA A 96 55.50 12.16 -1.75
C ALA A 96 56.29 11.59 -2.94
N ALA A 97 55.62 11.25 -4.04
CA ALA A 97 56.27 10.77 -5.27
C ALA A 97 57.09 11.87 -5.97
N GLU A 98 56.61 13.12 -5.96
CA GLU A 98 57.32 14.28 -6.51
C GLU A 98 58.54 14.66 -5.67
N ALA A 99 58.42 14.61 -4.33
CA ALA A 99 59.54 14.82 -3.41
C ALA A 99 60.62 13.72 -3.56
N ALA A 100 60.21 12.47 -3.73
CA ALA A 100 61.13 11.36 -4.01
C ALA A 100 61.83 11.50 -5.37
N SER A 101 61.12 11.99 -6.39
CA SER A 101 61.69 12.24 -7.72
C SER A 101 62.68 13.43 -7.73
N LYS A 102 62.41 14.49 -6.97
CA LYS A 102 63.36 15.60 -6.77
C LYS A 102 64.60 15.18 -5.98
N ALA A 103 64.45 14.40 -4.91
CA ALA A 103 65.59 13.87 -4.14
C ALA A 103 66.47 12.91 -4.97
N LYS A 104 65.88 12.20 -5.93
CA LYS A 104 66.60 11.37 -6.90
C LYS A 104 67.36 12.23 -7.93
N LEU A 105 66.76 13.28 -8.47
CA LEU A 105 67.43 14.23 -9.38
C LEU A 105 68.54 15.04 -8.70
N GLU A 106 68.38 15.38 -7.42
CA GLU A 106 69.37 16.11 -6.63
C GLU A 106 70.54 15.23 -6.14
N SER A 107 70.29 13.93 -5.91
CA SER A 107 71.36 12.95 -5.63
C SER A 107 72.08 12.45 -6.88
N GLU A 108 71.42 12.40 -8.04
CA GLU A 108 72.06 12.15 -9.35
C GLU A 108 72.82 13.39 -9.88
N ALA A 109 72.41 14.62 -9.53
CA ALA A 109 73.16 15.85 -9.86
C ALA A 109 74.41 16.08 -8.99
N LYS A 110 74.56 15.37 -7.86
CA LYS A 110 75.77 15.40 -7.02
C LYS A 110 76.73 14.23 -7.26
N ALA A 111 76.42 13.34 -8.20
CA ALA A 111 77.25 12.21 -8.63
C ALA A 111 77.68 12.30 -10.11
N ALA A 112 77.71 13.51 -10.67
CA ALA A 112 78.28 13.82 -11.99
C ALA A 112 79.22 15.04 -11.95
N ALA A 113 79.95 15.23 -10.84
CA ALA A 113 80.98 16.25 -10.70
C ALA A 113 82.18 15.76 -9.86
N ASP A 114 82.67 14.53 -10.10
CA ASP A 114 84.08 14.18 -9.84
C ASP A 114 84.44 12.85 -10.54
N ALA A 115 84.50 12.88 -11.87
CA ALA A 115 85.05 11.78 -12.66
C ALA A 115 85.61 12.31 -13.99
N ALA A 116 86.54 13.25 -13.91
CA ALA A 116 87.35 13.64 -15.06
C ALA A 116 88.72 14.20 -14.62
N ALA A 117 89.68 13.31 -14.36
CA ALA A 117 91.10 13.52 -14.68
C ALA A 117 91.94 12.30 -14.26
N LYS A 118 92.01 11.29 -15.13
CA LYS A 118 93.19 10.39 -15.16
C LYS A 118 94.29 11.11 -15.94
N LYS A 119 95.49 11.18 -15.34
CA LYS A 119 96.84 11.06 -15.95
C LYS A 119 97.78 12.22 -15.57
N LYS A 120 98.66 11.98 -14.59
CA LYS A 120 100.11 12.19 -14.75
C LYS A 120 100.91 11.58 -13.59
N LEU A 121 101.96 10.87 -14.01
CA LEU A 121 103.16 10.40 -13.32
C LEU A 121 103.01 9.32 -12.23
N GLU A 122 103.20 8.08 -12.66
CA GLU A 122 104.29 7.24 -12.12
C GLU A 122 105.63 7.98 -12.17
N ASP A 123 106.50 7.65 -11.21
CA ASP A 123 107.90 8.07 -11.00
C ASP A 123 108.14 9.39 -10.25
N GLU A 124 108.16 9.35 -8.91
CA GLU A 124 109.41 9.57 -8.13
C GLU A 124 109.22 9.31 -6.61
N LEU A 125 110.19 8.59 -6.05
CA LEU A 125 110.58 8.53 -4.63
C LEU A 125 109.79 7.63 -3.64
N LYS A 126 110.23 6.37 -3.65
CA LYS A 126 110.35 5.45 -2.51
C LYS A 126 110.76 6.16 -1.20
N ALA A 127 110.05 5.90 -0.10
CA ALA A 127 110.65 5.58 1.21
C ALA A 127 109.65 5.04 2.26
N LYS A 128 109.85 3.76 2.61
CA LYS A 128 109.78 3.13 3.95
C LYS A 128 108.41 2.90 4.67
N ALA A 129 108.04 1.62 4.62
CA ALA A 129 107.70 0.71 5.74
C ALA A 129 106.34 0.76 6.48
N VAL A 130 105.57 -0.31 6.24
CA VAL A 130 104.79 -1.17 7.16
C VAL A 130 103.89 -0.50 8.22
N ALA A 131 102.58 -0.52 7.94
CA ALA A 131 101.51 -0.80 8.90
C ALA A 131 100.24 -1.26 8.13
N ASP A 132 100.37 -2.36 7.40
CA ASP A 132 99.29 -3.07 6.72
C ASP A 132 98.85 -4.24 7.62
N ALA A 133 97.58 -4.24 8.06
CA ALA A 133 96.75 -5.42 8.38
C ALA A 133 95.41 -5.04 9.05
N ALA A 134 95.29 -3.88 9.71
CA ALA A 134 94.04 -3.47 10.40
C ALA A 134 93.13 -2.54 9.58
N ALA A 135 93.68 -1.82 8.59
CA ALA A 135 92.91 -0.87 7.77
C ALA A 135 92.20 -1.52 6.56
N LYS A 136 92.73 -2.63 6.04
CA LYS A 136 92.17 -3.32 4.86
C LYS A 136 91.00 -4.25 5.19
N ALA A 137 90.99 -4.89 6.36
CA ALA A 137 89.89 -5.76 6.80
C ALA A 137 88.65 -4.98 7.29
N LYS A 138 88.83 -3.75 7.80
CA LYS A 138 87.72 -2.88 8.23
C LYS A 138 87.04 -2.17 7.05
N ALA A 139 87.83 -1.75 6.04
CA ALA A 139 87.31 -1.13 4.82
C ALA A 139 86.50 -2.11 3.93
N ASP A 140 86.93 -3.37 3.81
CA ASP A 140 86.20 -4.41 3.05
C ASP A 140 84.91 -4.86 3.76
N ALA A 141 84.91 -4.91 5.11
CA ALA A 141 83.74 -5.25 5.91
C ALA A 141 82.65 -4.15 5.92
N GLU A 142 83.04 -2.87 5.98
CA GLU A 142 82.12 -1.73 5.85
C GLU A 142 81.58 -1.58 4.42
N ALA A 143 82.41 -1.80 3.39
CA ALA A 143 81.96 -1.77 2.00
C ALA A 143 80.94 -2.88 1.68
N LYS A 144 81.13 -4.09 2.23
CA LYS A 144 80.19 -5.21 2.08
C LYS A 144 78.89 -4.98 2.85
N ALA A 145 78.94 -4.42 4.06
CA ALA A 145 77.75 -4.11 4.86
C ALA A 145 76.89 -2.99 4.22
N ILE A 146 77.52 -1.98 3.61
CA ILE A 146 76.82 -0.91 2.89
C ILE A 146 76.21 -1.45 1.59
N ALA A 147 76.91 -2.36 0.87
CA ALA A 147 76.37 -3.01 -0.32
C ALA A 147 75.17 -3.94 0.00
N ASP A 148 75.23 -4.72 1.09
CA ASP A 148 74.12 -5.58 1.53
C ASP A 148 72.93 -4.75 2.03
N ALA A 149 73.18 -3.64 2.74
CA ALA A 149 72.14 -2.70 3.17
C ALA A 149 71.47 -1.97 2.00
N ALA A 150 72.24 -1.57 0.98
CA ALA A 150 71.71 -0.97 -0.24
C ALA A 150 70.90 -1.97 -1.08
N ALA A 151 71.35 -3.23 -1.15
CA ALA A 151 70.63 -4.30 -1.85
C ALA A 151 69.32 -4.67 -1.14
N ARG A 152 69.30 -4.74 0.20
CA ARG A 152 68.09 -4.98 0.99
C ARG A 152 67.09 -3.84 0.86
N LYS A 153 67.54 -2.59 0.95
CA LYS A 153 66.67 -1.42 0.79
C LYS A 153 66.03 -1.37 -0.60
N LYS A 154 66.80 -1.65 -1.66
CA LYS A 154 66.29 -1.75 -3.03
C LYS A 154 65.25 -2.88 -3.19
N ALA A 155 65.48 -4.03 -2.57
CA ALA A 155 64.53 -5.15 -2.59
C ALA A 155 63.23 -4.84 -1.83
N GLU A 156 63.32 -4.12 -0.71
CA GLU A 156 62.17 -3.72 0.11
C GLU A 156 61.33 -2.63 -0.57
N ASP A 157 61.99 -1.66 -1.22
CA ASP A 157 61.34 -0.62 -2.02
C ASP A 157 60.64 -1.21 -3.27
N ASP A 158 61.26 -2.15 -3.98
CA ASP A 158 60.64 -2.86 -5.12
C ASP A 158 59.44 -3.72 -4.67
N ALA A 159 59.53 -4.39 -3.52
CA ALA A 159 58.42 -5.17 -2.95
C ALA A 159 57.24 -4.27 -2.54
N ARG A 160 57.53 -3.11 -1.95
CA ARG A 160 56.51 -2.10 -1.59
C ARG A 160 55.85 -1.47 -2.81
N ALA A 161 56.62 -1.20 -3.87
CA ALA A 161 56.09 -0.67 -5.13
C ALA A 161 55.16 -1.67 -5.81
N LYS A 162 55.51 -2.96 -5.81
CA LYS A 162 54.65 -4.03 -6.36
C LYS A 162 53.35 -4.19 -5.55
N ALA A 163 53.44 -4.20 -4.22
CA ALA A 163 52.26 -4.30 -3.34
C ALA A 163 51.32 -3.08 -3.49
N ALA A 164 51.86 -1.88 -3.66
CA ALA A 164 51.08 -0.68 -3.92
C ALA A 164 50.39 -0.72 -5.30
N ALA A 165 51.08 -1.22 -6.33
CA ALA A 165 50.51 -1.38 -7.67
C ALA A 165 49.36 -2.42 -7.70
N GLU A 166 49.51 -3.55 -7.01
CA GLU A 166 48.45 -4.56 -6.86
C GLU A 166 47.24 -4.02 -6.07
N ALA A 167 47.48 -3.25 -5.01
CA ALA A 167 46.40 -2.62 -4.24
C ALA A 167 45.60 -1.59 -5.07
N ILE A 168 46.28 -0.78 -5.89
CA ILE A 168 45.64 0.18 -6.80
C ILE A 168 44.86 -0.53 -7.91
N ALA A 169 45.43 -1.60 -8.48
CA ALA A 169 44.76 -2.41 -9.49
C ALA A 169 43.48 -3.05 -8.94
N LYS A 170 43.55 -3.62 -7.73
CA LYS A 170 42.39 -4.22 -7.05
C LYS A 170 41.31 -3.18 -6.74
N ALA A 171 41.69 -2.03 -6.18
CA ALA A 171 40.76 -0.94 -5.88
C ALA A 171 40.05 -0.39 -7.13
N LYS A 172 40.77 -0.30 -8.25
CA LYS A 172 40.18 0.10 -9.54
C LYS A 172 39.16 -0.92 -10.05
N THR A 173 39.50 -2.21 -10.00
CA THR A 173 38.56 -3.27 -10.41
C THR A 173 37.29 -3.34 -9.54
N GLU A 174 37.42 -3.10 -8.23
CA GLU A 174 36.28 -3.06 -7.31
C GLU A 174 35.40 -1.83 -7.54
N ALA A 175 36.00 -0.68 -7.86
CA ALA A 175 35.27 0.54 -8.21
C ALA A 175 34.50 0.39 -9.54
N ASP A 176 35.15 -0.17 -10.57
CA ASP A 176 34.52 -0.44 -11.87
C ASP A 176 33.38 -1.46 -11.73
N ALA A 177 33.55 -2.51 -10.91
CA ALA A 177 32.50 -3.49 -10.62
C ALA A 177 31.30 -2.86 -9.89
N LYS A 178 31.55 -1.97 -8.92
CA LYS A 178 30.48 -1.26 -8.20
C LYS A 178 29.72 -0.29 -9.10
N ALA A 179 30.42 0.43 -9.98
CA ALA A 179 29.82 1.32 -10.96
C ALA A 179 28.92 0.54 -11.95
N ALA A 180 29.39 -0.60 -12.46
CA ALA A 180 28.60 -1.48 -13.32
C ALA A 180 27.36 -2.03 -12.60
N GLN A 181 27.47 -2.36 -11.30
CA GLN A 181 26.34 -2.84 -10.51
C GLN A 181 25.27 -1.75 -10.29
N GLU A 182 25.68 -0.52 -10.01
CA GLU A 182 24.75 0.61 -9.85
C GLU A 182 24.07 0.99 -11.18
N GLU A 183 24.80 0.95 -12.29
CA GLU A 183 24.22 1.15 -13.62
C GLU A 183 23.17 0.05 -13.95
N ALA A 184 23.48 -1.21 -13.65
CA ALA A 184 22.54 -2.31 -13.83
C ALA A 184 21.28 -2.14 -12.97
N LYS A 185 21.43 -1.78 -11.68
CA LYS A 185 20.29 -1.47 -10.80
C LYS A 185 19.46 -0.32 -11.34
N ARG A 186 20.10 0.75 -11.83
CA ARG A 186 19.42 1.91 -12.39
C ARG A 186 18.60 1.55 -13.63
N LYS A 187 19.15 0.72 -14.53
CA LYS A 187 18.42 0.21 -15.70
C LYS A 187 17.21 -0.64 -15.28
N VAL A 188 17.39 -1.54 -14.32
CA VAL A 188 16.26 -2.35 -13.79
C VAL A 188 15.17 -1.48 -13.18
N LEU A 189 15.53 -0.44 -12.42
CA LEU A 189 14.58 0.53 -11.86
C LEU A 189 13.85 1.29 -12.97
N GLU A 190 14.56 1.77 -14.00
CA GLU A 190 13.97 2.50 -15.12
C GLU A 190 13.00 1.63 -15.94
N GLU A 191 13.37 0.38 -16.22
CA GLU A 191 12.47 -0.59 -16.87
C GLU A 191 11.23 -0.88 -16.03
N LYS A 192 11.40 -0.97 -14.71
CA LYS A 192 10.31 -1.19 -13.77
C LYS A 192 9.35 0.01 -13.69
N GLU A 193 9.89 1.23 -13.71
CA GLU A 193 9.09 2.46 -13.81
C GLU A 193 8.33 2.54 -15.14
N LYS A 194 8.96 2.17 -16.26
CA LYS A 194 8.31 2.15 -17.58
C LYS A 194 7.16 1.15 -17.61
N LYS A 195 7.41 -0.10 -17.17
CA LYS A 195 6.35 -1.12 -17.06
C LYS A 195 5.21 -0.66 -16.17
N TYR A 196 5.51 -0.04 -15.03
CA TYR A 196 4.48 0.50 -14.14
C TYR A 196 3.60 1.53 -14.86
N LYS A 197 4.21 2.51 -15.56
CA LYS A 197 3.45 3.53 -16.33
C LYS A 197 2.58 2.91 -17.42
N ASP A 198 3.12 1.96 -18.17
CA ASP A 198 2.38 1.27 -19.24
C ASP A 198 1.17 0.49 -18.70
N VAL A 199 1.35 -0.22 -17.57
CA VAL A 199 0.28 -0.98 -16.91
C VAL A 199 -0.79 -0.03 -16.36
N ILE A 200 -0.38 1.07 -15.71
CA ILE A 200 -1.33 2.08 -15.20
C ILE A 200 -2.15 2.69 -16.35
N GLN A 201 -1.52 3.09 -17.45
CA GLN A 201 -2.23 3.65 -18.60
C GLN A 201 -3.28 2.68 -19.16
N LYS A 202 -2.94 1.39 -19.30
CA LYS A 202 -3.89 0.36 -19.74
C LYS A 202 -5.00 0.13 -18.72
N ALA A 203 -4.68 0.14 -17.42
CA ALA A 203 -5.67 0.00 -16.35
C ALA A 203 -6.66 1.16 -16.35
N ASP A 204 -6.18 2.39 -16.53
CA ASP A 204 -7.00 3.60 -16.64
C ASP A 204 -7.92 3.54 -17.86
N GLN A 205 -7.42 3.08 -19.00
CA GLN A 205 -8.23 2.89 -20.22
C GLN A 205 -9.37 1.89 -19.99
N LEU A 206 -9.09 0.72 -19.40
CA LEU A 206 -10.12 -0.27 -19.09
C LEU A 206 -11.12 0.25 -18.05
N PHE A 207 -10.63 1.00 -17.05
CA PHE A 207 -11.49 1.63 -16.05
C PHE A 207 -12.49 2.60 -16.69
N ASN A 208 -12.01 3.46 -17.59
CA ASN A 208 -12.85 4.42 -18.33
C ASN A 208 -13.84 3.73 -19.27
N SER A 209 -13.47 2.57 -19.83
CA SER A 209 -14.36 1.70 -20.60
C SER A 209 -15.34 0.90 -19.74
N LYS A 210 -15.32 1.08 -18.42
CA LYS A 210 -16.15 0.34 -17.43
C LYS A 210 -15.88 -1.16 -17.37
N GLU A 211 -14.74 -1.60 -17.92
CA GLU A 211 -14.24 -2.97 -17.85
C GLU A 211 -13.58 -3.21 -16.48
N TYR A 212 -14.38 -3.07 -15.42
CA TYR A 212 -13.89 -2.94 -14.05
C TYR A 212 -13.08 -4.15 -13.56
N ASN A 213 -13.48 -5.37 -13.93
CA ASN A 213 -12.74 -6.58 -13.54
C ASN A 213 -11.36 -6.63 -14.21
N ALA A 214 -11.28 -6.28 -15.50
CA ALA A 214 -10.02 -6.26 -16.23
C ALA A 214 -9.10 -5.12 -15.76
N ALA A 215 -9.67 -3.93 -15.49
CA ALA A 215 -8.96 -2.81 -14.88
C ALA A 215 -8.37 -3.19 -13.50
N LYS A 216 -9.17 -3.86 -12.65
CA LYS A 216 -8.72 -4.34 -11.33
C LYS A 216 -7.51 -5.27 -11.44
N ALA A 217 -7.49 -6.17 -12.41
CA ALA A 217 -6.35 -7.06 -12.63
C ALA A 217 -5.06 -6.29 -12.94
N LEU A 218 -5.13 -5.30 -13.84
CA LEU A 218 -3.97 -4.46 -14.18
C LEU A 218 -3.52 -3.56 -13.03
N TYR A 219 -4.43 -3.00 -12.24
CA TYR A 219 -4.02 -2.26 -11.03
C TYR A 219 -3.33 -3.16 -9.99
N ASN A 220 -3.74 -4.42 -9.86
CA ASN A 220 -3.03 -5.38 -9.01
C ASN A 220 -1.63 -5.69 -9.57
N GLU A 221 -1.50 -5.84 -10.88
CA GLU A 221 -0.19 -5.98 -11.54
C GLU A 221 0.70 -4.75 -11.24
N ALA A 222 0.15 -3.53 -11.31
CA ALA A 222 0.88 -2.30 -10.96
C ALA A 222 1.35 -2.27 -9.50
N ILE A 223 0.59 -2.85 -8.56
CA ILE A 223 1.01 -3.00 -7.15
C ILE A 223 2.17 -3.98 -7.02
N THR A 224 2.23 -5.05 -7.81
CA THR A 224 3.39 -5.97 -7.80
C THR A 224 4.66 -5.28 -8.29
N LEU A 225 4.53 -4.31 -9.21
CA LEU A 225 5.63 -3.48 -9.66
C LEU A 225 5.99 -2.45 -8.56
N LYS A 226 5.04 -1.65 -8.07
CA LYS A 226 5.31 -0.63 -7.04
C LYS A 226 4.31 -0.71 -5.90
N SER A 227 4.64 -1.54 -4.90
CA SER A 227 3.74 -1.86 -3.80
C SER A 227 3.45 -0.70 -2.84
N LEU A 228 4.29 0.35 -2.84
CA LEU A 228 4.12 1.55 -2.02
C LEU A 228 3.20 2.60 -2.65
N GLU A 229 2.89 2.48 -3.96
CA GLU A 229 2.07 3.46 -4.66
C GLU A 229 0.61 3.42 -4.19
N LYS A 230 0.05 4.60 -3.96
CA LYS A 230 -1.33 4.75 -3.47
C LYS A 230 -2.36 4.66 -4.60
N TYR A 231 -2.04 5.23 -5.75
CA TYR A 231 -2.94 5.34 -6.90
C TYR A 231 -3.63 4.02 -7.30
N PRO A 232 -2.91 2.91 -7.58
CA PRO A 232 -3.57 1.65 -7.96
C PRO A 232 -4.43 1.06 -6.85
N LYS A 233 -4.08 1.27 -5.57
CA LYS A 233 -4.87 0.81 -4.43
C LYS A 233 -6.19 1.57 -4.32
N ASP A 234 -6.15 2.89 -4.44
CA ASP A 234 -7.35 3.73 -4.44
C ASP A 234 -8.29 3.36 -5.59
N LYS A 235 -7.74 3.12 -6.77
CA LYS A 235 -8.51 2.71 -7.94
C LYS A 235 -9.19 1.36 -7.79
N ILE A 236 -8.53 0.39 -7.15
CA ILE A 236 -9.16 -0.89 -6.82
C ILE A 236 -10.34 -0.70 -5.86
N ILE A 237 -10.19 0.14 -4.83
CA ILE A 237 -11.29 0.44 -3.88
C ILE A 237 -12.47 1.09 -4.61
N GLU A 238 -12.19 2.02 -5.53
CA GLU A 238 -13.22 2.66 -6.37
C GLU A 238 -13.95 1.64 -7.25
N ILE A 239 -13.21 0.76 -7.93
CA ILE A 239 -13.75 -0.35 -8.72
C ILE A 239 -14.66 -1.25 -7.89
N GLU A 240 -14.22 -1.64 -6.69
CA GLU A 240 -14.99 -2.54 -5.82
C GLU A 240 -16.34 -1.92 -5.43
N LYS A 241 -16.37 -0.61 -5.16
CA LYS A 241 -17.61 0.12 -4.91
C LYS A 241 -18.52 0.13 -6.13
N LEU A 242 -17.98 0.36 -7.33
CA LEU A 242 -18.75 0.38 -8.58
C LEU A 242 -19.34 -1.00 -8.90
N ILE A 243 -18.56 -2.06 -8.73
CA ILE A 243 -19.04 -3.45 -8.91
C ILE A 243 -20.13 -3.78 -7.88
N ALA A 244 -19.95 -3.41 -6.61
CA ALA A 244 -20.95 -3.64 -5.57
C ALA A 244 -22.25 -2.87 -5.84
N ALA A 245 -22.16 -1.61 -6.28
CA ALA A 245 -23.31 -0.80 -6.65
C ALA A 245 -24.06 -1.40 -7.86
N SER A 246 -23.36 -1.87 -8.88
CA SER A 246 -23.97 -2.55 -10.03
C SER A 246 -24.67 -3.86 -9.64
N LYS A 247 -24.06 -4.66 -8.76
CA LYS A 247 -24.71 -5.87 -8.22
C LYS A 247 -25.99 -5.54 -7.44
N LEU A 248 -25.96 -4.52 -6.59
CA LEU A 248 -27.13 -4.07 -5.83
C LEU A 248 -28.24 -3.53 -6.73
N ALA A 249 -27.89 -2.84 -7.82
CA ALA A 249 -28.87 -2.37 -8.81
C ALA A 249 -29.57 -3.55 -9.50
N ASN A 250 -28.80 -4.54 -9.98
CA ASN A 250 -29.36 -5.74 -10.62
C ASN A 250 -30.22 -6.57 -9.66
N VAL A 251 -29.89 -6.61 -8.36
CA VAL A 251 -30.72 -7.30 -7.36
C VAL A 251 -32.05 -6.56 -7.13
N LYS A 252 -32.06 -5.22 -7.15
CA LYS A 252 -33.31 -4.45 -7.03
C LYS A 252 -34.22 -4.62 -8.25
N ASP A 253 -33.65 -4.63 -9.45
CA ASP A 253 -34.43 -4.89 -10.67
C ASP A 253 -34.94 -6.34 -10.72
N SER A 254 -34.12 -7.32 -10.33
CA SER A 254 -34.53 -8.73 -10.31
C SER A 254 -35.52 -9.07 -9.18
N GLN A 255 -35.59 -8.26 -8.12
CA GLN A 255 -36.61 -8.40 -7.06
C GLN A 255 -37.97 -7.75 -7.42
N LEU A 256 -38.05 -6.99 -8.51
CA LEU A 256 -39.32 -6.45 -9.02
C LEU A 256 -40.12 -7.50 -9.83
N GLU A 257 -39.48 -8.57 -10.30
CA GLU A 257 -40.17 -9.75 -10.85
C GLU A 257 -40.53 -10.73 -9.72
N LYS A 258 -41.52 -10.38 -8.90
CA LYS A 258 -42.07 -11.33 -7.93
C LYS A 258 -42.63 -12.57 -8.67
N PRO A 259 -42.30 -13.80 -8.25
CA PRO A 259 -42.89 -15.00 -8.84
C PRO A 259 -44.42 -14.99 -8.61
N ILE A 260 -45.17 -15.18 -9.69
CA ILE A 260 -46.65 -15.21 -9.66
C ILE A 260 -47.10 -16.47 -8.91
N SER A 261 -47.94 -16.29 -7.87
CA SER A 261 -48.56 -17.42 -7.15
C SER A 261 -49.41 -18.29 -8.10
N ASP A 262 -49.46 -19.61 -7.90
CA ASP A 262 -50.29 -20.52 -8.70
C ASP A 262 -51.78 -20.10 -8.77
N LEU A 263 -52.28 -19.42 -7.73
CA LEU A 263 -53.63 -18.82 -7.75
C LEU A 263 -53.68 -17.58 -8.65
N ALA A 264 -52.66 -16.71 -8.60
CA ALA A 264 -52.61 -15.49 -9.43
C ALA A 264 -52.52 -15.82 -10.93
N SER A 265 -51.97 -16.98 -11.29
CA SER A 265 -51.98 -17.48 -12.67
C SER A 265 -53.36 -17.99 -13.14
N LYS A 266 -54.25 -18.36 -12.22
CA LYS A 266 -55.55 -19.00 -12.53
C LYS A 266 -56.74 -18.04 -12.50
N TYR A 267 -56.62 -16.93 -11.78
CA TYR A 267 -57.70 -15.96 -11.58
C TYR A 267 -57.27 -14.57 -12.08
N PRO A 268 -58.20 -13.77 -12.64
CA PRO A 268 -57.88 -12.42 -13.11
C PRO A 268 -57.53 -11.48 -11.95
N GLN A 269 -56.86 -10.35 -12.27
CA GLN A 269 -56.65 -9.25 -11.31
C GLN A 269 -57.97 -8.77 -10.70
N GLY A 270 -57.94 -8.46 -9.40
CA GLY A 270 -59.11 -8.03 -8.64
C GLY A 270 -59.68 -9.14 -7.75
N VAL A 271 -60.99 -9.07 -7.47
CA VAL A 271 -61.69 -10.00 -6.58
C VAL A 271 -62.61 -10.90 -7.39
N THR A 272 -62.34 -12.20 -7.40
CA THR A 272 -63.27 -13.23 -7.89
C THR A 272 -64.06 -13.78 -6.71
N GLU A 273 -65.39 -13.71 -6.74
CA GLU A 273 -66.26 -14.24 -5.69
C GLU A 273 -67.07 -15.44 -6.20
N GLU A 274 -67.07 -16.52 -5.43
CA GLU A 274 -67.87 -17.71 -5.66
C GLU A 274 -68.66 -18.04 -4.40
N SER A 275 -69.87 -18.59 -4.54
CA SER A 275 -70.64 -19.08 -3.39
C SER A 275 -71.28 -20.44 -3.67
N TYR A 276 -71.22 -21.33 -2.68
CA TYR A 276 -71.76 -22.68 -2.78
C TYR A 276 -72.25 -23.17 -1.42
N SER A 277 -73.06 -24.23 -1.42
CA SER A 277 -73.59 -24.87 -0.21
C SER A 277 -73.04 -26.28 -0.10
N GLU A 278 -72.49 -26.65 1.06
CA GLU A 278 -71.87 -27.96 1.27
C GLU A 278 -72.13 -28.43 2.71
N GLY A 279 -72.79 -29.58 2.90
CA GLY A 279 -72.97 -30.17 4.24
C GLY A 279 -73.72 -29.27 5.23
N GLY A 280 -74.75 -28.53 4.79
CA GLY A 280 -75.58 -27.69 5.66
C GLY A 280 -74.99 -26.32 6.01
N LYS A 281 -73.86 -25.93 5.41
CA LYS A 281 -73.26 -24.59 5.53
C LYS A 281 -73.25 -23.89 4.16
N LYS A 282 -73.35 -22.56 4.15
CA LYS A 282 -73.11 -21.73 2.96
C LYS A 282 -71.67 -21.20 3.02
N VAL A 283 -70.94 -21.33 1.93
CA VAL A 283 -69.56 -20.86 1.80
C VAL A 283 -69.49 -19.78 0.75
N ILE A 284 -68.84 -18.65 1.07
CA ILE A 284 -68.45 -17.60 0.11
C ILE A 284 -66.93 -17.61 0.05
N ARG A 285 -66.36 -17.85 -1.12
CA ARG A 285 -64.91 -17.86 -1.37
C ARG A 285 -64.56 -16.65 -2.22
N ARG A 286 -63.54 -15.89 -1.81
CA ARG A 286 -62.99 -14.76 -2.57
C ARG A 286 -61.54 -15.02 -2.90
N ILE A 287 -61.19 -14.98 -4.18
CA ILE A 287 -59.80 -14.96 -4.63
C ILE A 287 -59.43 -13.52 -4.93
N VAL A 288 -58.47 -12.98 -4.19
CA VAL A 288 -57.99 -11.61 -4.34
C VAL A 288 -56.62 -11.68 -5.00
N VAL A 289 -56.56 -11.28 -6.28
CA VAL A 289 -55.32 -11.20 -7.05
C VAL A 289 -54.92 -9.73 -7.15
N ARG A 290 -53.71 -9.40 -6.66
CA ARG A 290 -53.10 -8.08 -6.77
C ARG A 290 -51.66 -8.24 -7.23
N ASP A 291 -51.32 -7.65 -8.37
CA ASP A 291 -50.02 -7.78 -9.00
C ASP A 291 -49.67 -9.26 -9.26
N SER A 292 -48.62 -9.81 -8.65
CA SER A 292 -48.22 -11.22 -8.76
C SER A 292 -48.76 -12.11 -7.65
N ASP A 293 -49.41 -11.52 -6.63
CA ASP A 293 -49.81 -12.19 -5.40
C ASP A 293 -51.31 -12.50 -5.42
N ALA A 294 -51.69 -13.71 -5.02
CA ALA A 294 -53.09 -14.07 -4.85
C ALA A 294 -53.33 -14.73 -3.49
N ASN A 295 -54.38 -14.27 -2.83
CA ASN A 295 -54.84 -14.84 -1.56
C ASN A 295 -56.27 -15.35 -1.71
N GLU A 296 -56.54 -16.48 -1.07
CA GLU A 296 -57.88 -17.02 -0.93
C GLU A 296 -58.47 -16.59 0.40
N TYR A 297 -59.74 -16.23 0.40
CA TYR A 297 -60.49 -15.97 1.61
C TYR A 297 -61.77 -16.80 1.58
N THR A 298 -62.14 -17.39 2.71
CA THR A 298 -63.37 -18.18 2.84
C THR A 298 -64.23 -17.70 4.00
N LYS A 299 -65.49 -17.33 3.74
CA LYS A 299 -66.54 -17.03 4.72
C LYS A 299 -67.50 -18.22 4.80
N VAL A 300 -67.50 -18.91 5.93
CA VAL A 300 -68.34 -20.10 6.18
C VAL A 300 -69.49 -19.71 7.09
N ILE A 301 -70.72 -19.90 6.63
CA ILE A 301 -71.97 -19.50 7.29
C ILE A 301 -72.73 -20.76 7.66
N TYR A 302 -72.80 -21.05 8.95
CA TYR A 302 -73.72 -22.01 9.55
C TYR A 302 -75.00 -21.29 9.99
N SER A 303 -76.05 -22.05 10.32
CA SER A 303 -77.26 -21.48 10.93
C SER A 303 -77.00 -20.80 12.27
N TRP A 304 -75.91 -21.15 12.96
CA TRP A 304 -75.59 -20.72 14.32
C TRP A 304 -74.29 -19.90 14.45
N ALA A 305 -73.46 -19.82 13.41
CA ALA A 305 -72.19 -19.09 13.45
C ALA A 305 -71.66 -18.72 12.06
N VAL A 306 -70.77 -17.72 12.02
CA VAL A 306 -70.04 -17.31 10.82
C VAL A 306 -68.54 -17.30 11.12
N TYR A 307 -67.76 -17.91 10.23
CA TYR A 307 -66.30 -18.01 10.33
C TYR A 307 -65.63 -17.43 9.10
N TYR A 308 -64.43 -16.88 9.27
CA TYR A 308 -63.64 -16.29 8.20
C TYR A 308 -62.24 -16.89 8.20
N PHE A 309 -61.74 -17.25 7.03
CA PHE A 309 -60.43 -17.86 6.83
C PHE A 309 -59.68 -17.18 5.69
N LYS A 310 -58.35 -17.23 5.74
CA LYS A 310 -57.42 -16.84 4.68
C LYS A 310 -56.53 -18.03 4.34
N ASN A 311 -56.23 -18.22 3.05
CA ASN A 311 -55.33 -19.25 2.52
C ASN A 311 -55.56 -20.64 3.15
N GLY A 312 -56.83 -21.10 3.12
CA GLY A 312 -57.26 -22.37 3.67
C GLY A 312 -57.67 -22.29 5.15
N ASN A 313 -56.70 -22.38 6.06
CA ASN A 313 -56.96 -22.64 7.48
C ASN A 313 -56.62 -21.49 8.43
N GLN A 314 -56.14 -20.34 7.93
CA GLN A 314 -55.81 -19.21 8.80
C GLN A 314 -57.08 -18.47 9.19
N ALA A 315 -57.55 -18.64 10.42
CA ALA A 315 -58.70 -17.90 10.93
C ALA A 315 -58.42 -16.38 10.96
N ILE A 316 -59.37 -15.59 10.49
CA ILE A 316 -59.31 -14.12 10.45
C ILE A 316 -60.61 -13.53 11.01
N THR A 317 -60.63 -12.22 11.23
CA THR A 317 -61.84 -11.50 11.64
C THR A 317 -62.66 -11.05 10.43
N GLU A 318 -63.94 -10.75 10.66
CA GLU A 318 -64.79 -10.11 9.65
C GLU A 318 -64.19 -8.78 9.13
N GLN A 319 -63.51 -8.04 10.01
CA GLN A 319 -62.84 -6.79 9.64
C GLN A 319 -61.72 -7.05 8.62
N VAL A 320 -60.88 -8.06 8.86
CA VAL A 320 -59.82 -8.44 7.91
C VAL A 320 -60.42 -8.91 6.59
N TRP A 321 -61.48 -9.74 6.63
CA TRP A 321 -62.22 -10.13 5.43
C TRP A 321 -62.69 -8.90 4.63
N ASN A 322 -63.39 -7.97 5.29
CA ASN A 322 -63.95 -6.79 4.64
C ASN A 322 -62.90 -5.80 4.12
N ILE A 323 -61.72 -5.72 4.73
CA ILE A 323 -60.65 -4.83 4.29
C ILE A 323 -59.88 -5.46 3.14
N GLU A 324 -59.49 -6.73 3.28
CA GLU A 324 -58.56 -7.36 2.33
C GLU A 324 -59.25 -7.86 1.07
N THR A 325 -60.57 -8.08 1.09
CA THR A 325 -61.35 -8.60 -0.06
C THR A 325 -62.22 -7.56 -0.77
N LYS A 326 -61.89 -6.28 -0.62
CA LYS A 326 -62.45 -5.18 -1.42
C LYS A 326 -61.64 -4.93 -2.68
#